data_AF-A0A848Y8M8-F1
#
_entry.id   AF-A0A848Y8M8-F1
#
_cell.length_a   1.000
_cell.length_b   1.000
_cell.length_c   1.000
_cell.angle_alpha   90.00
_cell.angle_beta   90.00
_cell.angle_gamma   90.00
#
_symmetry.space_group_name_H-M   'P 1'
#
loop_
_entity.id
_entity.type
_entity.pdbx_description
1 polymer ?
#
loop_
_entity_poly.entity_id
_entity_poly.type
_entity_poly.pdbx_seq_one_letter_code
_entity_poly.pdbx_strand_id
1 'polypeptide(L)'
;MSGLSPEEQRHYTEQGYVIPSYRLPADQLAELREAVDWVIENNPDARPEHLVSVHVINNEPERIKGHPAFLDLVGDPAILDLVESAIGRNILLWGAHLFCKPVKTGMEVPMHQDGE
;
A
#
# COMPACT_ATOMS: atom_id res chain seq x y z
N MET A 1 -17.19 12.57 4.29
CA MET A 1 -16.68 11.97 3.05
C MET A 1 -16.14 13.11 2.20
N SER A 2 -14.82 13.28 2.24
CA SER A 2 -14.12 14.32 1.48
C SER A 2 -13.07 13.61 0.65
N GLY A 3 -13.34 13.46 -0.63
CA GLY A 3 -12.36 13.01 -1.61
C GLY A 3 -11.31 14.09 -1.90
N LEU A 4 -10.56 13.88 -2.98
CA LEU A 4 -9.56 14.85 -3.45
C LEU A 4 -10.23 16.19 -3.76
N SER A 5 -9.55 17.29 -3.41
CA SER A 5 -9.93 18.64 -3.82
C SER A 5 -9.88 18.81 -5.35
N PRO A 6 -10.56 19.82 -5.92
CA PRO A 6 -10.50 20.08 -7.37
C PRO A 6 -9.08 20.31 -7.90
N GLU A 7 -8.19 20.84 -7.07
CA GLU A 7 -6.77 21.03 -7.43
C GLU A 7 -6.00 19.71 -7.43
N GLU A 8 -6.19 18.88 -6.41
CA GLU A 8 -5.60 17.52 -6.35
C GLU A 8 -6.08 16.65 -7.52
N GLN A 9 -7.37 16.70 -7.88
CA GLN A 9 -7.92 15.98 -9.03
C GLN A 9 -7.33 16.46 -10.37
N ARG A 10 -7.20 17.78 -10.53
CA ARG A 10 -6.57 18.37 -11.72
C ARG A 10 -5.10 17.93 -11.82
N HIS A 11 -4.37 17.96 -10.71
CA HIS A 11 -2.97 17.53 -10.68
C HIS A 11 -2.82 16.06 -11.07
N TYR A 12 -3.68 15.17 -10.55
CA TYR A 12 -3.71 13.76 -10.95
C TYR A 12 -3.92 13.61 -12.47
N THR A 13 -4.89 14.33 -13.02
CA THR A 13 -5.22 14.26 -14.45
C THR A 13 -4.07 14.77 -15.34
N GLU A 14 -3.40 15.84 -14.93
CA GLU A 14 -2.34 16.47 -15.72
C GLU A 14 -0.97 15.80 -15.57
N GLN A 15 -0.67 15.23 -14.40
CA GLN A 15 0.68 14.73 -14.03
C GLN A 15 0.74 13.21 -13.80
N GLY A 16 -0.40 12.54 -13.70
CA GLY A 16 -0.47 11.09 -13.46
C GLY A 16 -0.25 10.65 -12.00
N TYR A 17 -0.09 11.59 -11.06
CA TYR A 17 0.03 11.31 -9.62
C TYR A 17 -0.58 12.44 -8.78
N VAL A 18 -0.84 12.19 -7.50
CA VAL A 18 -1.26 13.20 -6.53
C VAL A 18 -0.80 12.85 -5.12
N ILE A 19 -0.42 13.88 -4.35
CA ILE A 19 -0.10 13.74 -2.91
C ILE A 19 -1.23 14.41 -2.13
N PRO A 20 -2.18 13.64 -1.56
CA PRO A 20 -3.30 14.22 -0.86
C PRO A 20 -2.87 14.90 0.45
N SER A 21 -3.63 15.91 0.85
CA SER A 21 -3.52 16.53 2.18
C SER A 21 -3.88 15.58 3.34
N TYR A 22 -4.64 14.51 3.04
CA TYR A 22 -5.00 13.46 4.00
C TYR A 22 -3.77 12.87 4.71
N ARG A 23 -3.94 12.54 5.99
CA ARG A 23 -2.94 11.87 6.82
C ARG A 23 -3.64 10.77 7.59
N LEU A 24 -3.00 9.61 7.68
CA LEU A 24 -3.46 8.55 8.56
C LEU A 24 -3.44 9.05 10.01
N PRO A 25 -4.48 8.72 10.80
CA PRO A 25 -4.46 8.84 12.25
C PRO A 25 -3.18 8.25 12.87
N ALA A 26 -2.66 8.89 13.91
CA ALA A 26 -1.36 8.54 14.49
C ALA A 26 -1.33 7.14 15.11
N ASP A 27 -2.45 6.71 15.66
CA ASP A 27 -2.70 5.36 16.19
C ASP A 27 -2.72 4.31 15.08
N GLN A 28 -3.47 4.54 13.99
CA GLN A 28 -3.46 3.64 12.82
C GLN A 28 -2.05 3.54 12.21
N LEU A 29 -1.32 4.66 12.12
CA LEU A 29 0.07 4.64 11.66
C LEU A 29 0.99 3.85 12.59
N ALA A 30 0.78 3.90 13.91
CA ALA A 30 1.56 3.11 14.86
C ALA A 30 1.28 1.61 14.72
N GLU A 31 0.00 1.23 14.59
CA GLU A 31 -0.41 -0.16 14.33
C GLU A 31 0.21 -0.71 13.05
N LEU A 32 0.20 0.07 11.96
CA LEU A 32 0.81 -0.34 10.70
C LEU A 32 2.32 -0.55 10.80
N ARG A 33 3.01 0.22 11.66
CA ARG A 33 4.45 0.01 11.91
C ARG A 33 4.69 -1.33 12.61
N GLU A 34 3.91 -1.61 13.66
CA GLU A 34 3.99 -2.90 14.37
C GLU A 34 3.66 -4.06 13.43
N ALA A 35 2.68 -3.90 12.54
CA ALA A 35 2.33 -4.91 11.54
C ALA A 35 3.46 -5.13 10.51
N VAL A 36 4.15 -4.09 10.08
CA VAL A 36 5.33 -4.21 9.19
C VAL A 36 6.44 -5.00 9.89
N ASP A 37 6.78 -4.64 11.13
CA ASP A 37 7.80 -5.33 11.92
C ASP A 37 7.43 -6.81 12.09
N TRP A 38 6.17 -7.09 12.44
CA TRP A 38 5.66 -8.45 12.57
C TRP A 38 5.80 -9.26 11.26
N VAL A 39 5.43 -8.68 10.11
CA VAL A 39 5.55 -9.39 8.82
C VAL A 39 7.01 -9.69 8.49
N ILE A 40 7.93 -8.75 8.74
CA ILE A 40 9.35 -9.00 8.51
C ILE A 40 9.87 -10.14 9.40
N GLU A 41 9.54 -10.10 10.70
CA GLU A 41 9.98 -11.12 11.66
C GLU A 41 9.40 -12.51 11.37
N ASN A 42 8.17 -12.59 10.88
CA ASN A 42 7.47 -13.86 10.64
C ASN A 42 7.78 -14.48 9.28
N ASN A 43 8.51 -13.77 8.42
CA ASN A 43 8.94 -14.21 7.09
C ASN A 43 10.48 -14.12 6.92
N PRO A 44 11.29 -14.76 7.80
CA PRO A 44 12.75 -14.58 7.82
C PRO A 44 13.45 -15.10 6.56
N ASP A 45 12.82 -16.04 5.85
CA ASP A 45 13.34 -16.61 4.61
C ASP A 45 13.00 -15.76 3.37
N ALA A 46 12.08 -14.80 3.51
CA ALA A 46 11.73 -13.85 2.46
C ALA A 46 12.61 -12.61 2.56
N ARG A 47 13.06 -12.10 1.42
CA ARG A 47 13.65 -10.77 1.38
C ARG A 47 12.57 -9.73 1.73
N PRO A 48 12.88 -8.69 2.53
CA PRO A 48 11.92 -7.63 2.85
C PRO A 48 11.33 -6.93 1.61
N GLU A 49 12.06 -6.90 0.50
CA GLU A 49 11.58 -6.36 -0.78
C GLU A 49 10.63 -7.31 -1.54
N HIS A 50 10.49 -8.57 -1.12
CA HIS A 50 9.64 -9.60 -1.75
C HIS A 50 8.42 -9.97 -0.89
N LEU A 51 8.04 -9.10 0.06
CA LEU A 51 6.85 -9.30 0.90
C LEU A 51 5.59 -8.94 0.11
N VAL A 52 5.21 -9.85 -0.79
CA VAL A 52 4.04 -9.75 -1.68
C VAL A 52 2.78 -10.31 -1.01
N SER A 53 1.63 -9.77 -1.43
CA SER A 53 0.28 -10.13 -0.99
C SER A 53 0.12 -10.21 0.54
N VAL A 54 0.73 -9.29 1.28
CA VAL A 54 0.73 -9.25 2.76
C VAL A 54 -0.65 -9.07 3.40
N HIS A 55 -1.67 -8.76 2.60
CA HIS A 55 -3.06 -8.70 3.03
C HIS A 55 -3.70 -10.10 3.15
N VAL A 56 -3.05 -11.15 2.63
CA VAL A 56 -3.49 -12.54 2.71
C VAL A 56 -2.77 -13.22 3.88
N ILE A 57 -3.52 -13.57 4.92
CA ILE A 57 -2.95 -14.11 6.18
C ILE A 57 -2.16 -15.41 5.94
N ASN A 58 -2.72 -16.34 5.15
CA ASN A 58 -2.10 -17.62 4.82
C ASN A 58 -1.89 -17.74 3.31
N ASN A 59 -0.88 -17.06 2.79
CA ASN A 59 -0.57 -17.07 1.37
C ASN A 59 0.34 -18.25 1.00
N GLU A 60 -0.24 -19.45 0.89
CA GLU A 60 0.48 -20.67 0.52
C GLU A 60 1.26 -20.56 -0.81
N PRO A 61 0.73 -19.95 -1.90
CA PRO A 61 1.48 -19.79 -3.14
C PRO A 61 2.79 -19.03 -3.00
N GLU A 62 2.81 -17.94 -2.24
CA GLU A 62 4.00 -17.07 -2.10
C GLU A 62 4.79 -17.37 -0.81
N ARG A 63 4.27 -18.25 0.05
CA ARG A 63 4.82 -18.60 1.37
C ARG A 63 5.05 -17.39 2.29
N ILE A 64 4.29 -16.32 2.05
CA ILE A 64 4.29 -15.13 2.89
C ILE A 64 3.18 -15.25 3.93
N LYS A 65 3.51 -15.04 5.19
CA LYS A 65 2.55 -14.83 6.27
C LYS A 65 2.15 -13.36 6.28
N GLY A 66 0.92 -13.08 5.85
CA GLY A 66 0.36 -11.74 5.86
C GLY A 66 -0.17 -11.31 7.22
N HIS A 67 -0.63 -10.07 7.31
CA HIS A 67 -1.18 -9.46 8.51
C HIS A 67 -2.51 -8.76 8.20
N PRO A 68 -3.57 -8.91 9.03
CA PRO A 68 -4.90 -8.36 8.76
C PRO A 68 -4.92 -6.85 8.58
N ALA A 69 -4.04 -6.13 9.30
CA ALA A 69 -3.93 -4.67 9.20
C ALA A 69 -3.77 -4.13 7.76
N PHE A 70 -3.18 -4.91 6.84
CA PHE A 70 -3.03 -4.48 5.45
C PHE A 70 -4.33 -4.63 4.65
N LEU A 71 -5.17 -5.62 4.97
CA LEU A 71 -6.50 -5.72 4.37
C LEU A 71 -7.41 -4.61 4.91
N ASP A 72 -7.34 -4.34 6.21
CA ASP A 72 -8.09 -3.24 6.85
C ASP A 72 -7.70 -1.88 6.27
N LEU A 73 -6.40 -1.65 6.04
CA LEU A 73 -5.89 -0.43 5.41
C LEU A 73 -6.42 -0.26 3.97
N VAL A 74 -6.39 -1.32 3.17
CA VAL A 74 -6.91 -1.26 1.80
C VAL A 74 -8.42 -0.99 1.78
N GLY A 75 -9.14 -1.48 2.79
CA GLY A 75 -10.57 -1.26 2.97
C GLY A 75 -10.93 0.07 3.65
N ASP A 76 -9.96 0.90 4.02
CA ASP A 76 -10.21 2.15 4.75
C ASP A 76 -11.09 3.11 3.91
N PRO A 77 -12.29 3.48 4.39
CA PRO A 77 -13.21 4.33 3.63
C PRO A 77 -12.62 5.70 3.24
N ALA A 78 -11.74 6.27 4.06
CA ALA A 78 -11.11 7.55 3.75
C ALA A 78 -10.09 7.41 2.61
N ILE A 79 -9.36 6.29 2.55
CA ILE A 79 -8.49 5.98 1.41
C ILE A 79 -9.33 5.70 0.16
N LEU A 80 -10.37 4.88 0.28
CA LEU A 80 -11.25 4.55 -0.85
C LEU A 80 -11.95 5.79 -1.43
N ASP A 81 -12.44 6.71 -0.61
CA ASP A 81 -13.01 8.00 -1.05
C ASP A 81 -12.01 8.82 -1.91
N LEU A 82 -10.72 8.82 -1.52
CA LEU A 82 -9.66 9.52 -2.24
C LEU A 82 -9.35 8.84 -3.58
N VAL A 83 -9.22 7.51 -3.59
CA VAL A 83 -8.94 6.74 -4.80
C VAL A 83 -10.13 6.82 -5.78
N GLU A 84 -11.37 6.65 -5.30
CA GLU A 84 -12.57 6.80 -6.14
C GLU A 84 -12.65 8.17 -6.80
N SER A 85 -12.20 9.22 -6.12
CA SER A 85 -12.15 10.57 -6.66
C SER A 85 -11.12 10.74 -7.79
N ALA A 86 -10.08 9.91 -7.83
CA ALA A 86 -9.05 9.93 -8.86
C ALA A 86 -9.40 9.04 -10.06
N ILE A 87 -9.84 7.80 -9.82
CA ILE A 87 -9.97 6.77 -10.87
C ILE A 87 -11.40 6.32 -11.13
N GLY A 88 -12.37 6.84 -10.37
CA GLY A 88 -13.77 6.42 -10.44
C GLY A 88 -14.11 5.26 -9.53
N ARG A 89 -15.40 4.89 -9.53
CA ARG A 89 -15.99 3.88 -8.65
C ARG A 89 -15.73 2.45 -9.14
N ASN A 90 -16.09 1.46 -8.31
CA ASN A 90 -16.00 0.02 -8.59
C ASN A 90 -14.54 -0.46 -8.69
N ILE A 91 -13.77 -0.15 -7.65
CA ILE A 91 -12.37 -0.51 -7.54
C ILE A 91 -12.26 -1.95 -7.04
N LEU A 92 -11.30 -2.70 -7.58
CA LEU A 92 -10.89 -4.00 -7.07
C LEU A 92 -9.46 -3.90 -6.54
N LEU A 93 -9.19 -4.53 -5.40
CA LEU A 93 -7.82 -4.75 -4.95
C LEU A 93 -7.15 -5.75 -5.91
N TRP A 94 -6.20 -5.27 -6.71
CA TRP A 94 -5.42 -6.13 -7.60
C TRP A 94 -4.30 -6.87 -6.86
N GLY A 95 -3.63 -6.18 -5.92
CA GLY A 95 -2.57 -6.76 -5.10
C GLY A 95 -2.08 -5.77 -4.05
N ALA A 96 -1.32 -6.25 -3.07
CA ALA A 96 -0.64 -5.42 -2.08
C ALA A 96 0.78 -5.91 -1.87
N HIS A 97 1.74 -5.00 -1.72
CA HIS A 97 3.15 -5.32 -1.56
C HIS A 97 3.76 -4.37 -0.52
N LEU A 98 4.49 -4.92 0.47
CA LEU A 98 5.37 -4.13 1.33
C LEU A 98 6.75 -3.96 0.70
N PHE A 99 7.07 -2.71 0.34
CA PHE A 99 8.42 -2.34 -0.10
C PHE A 99 9.30 -1.94 1.09
N CYS A 100 9.92 -2.93 1.74
CA CYS A 100 10.88 -2.68 2.81
C CYS A 100 12.31 -2.69 2.25
N LYS A 101 13.01 -1.55 2.24
CA LYS A 101 14.38 -1.44 1.73
C LYS A 101 15.41 -1.39 2.87
N PRO A 102 16.13 -2.49 3.16
CA PRO A 102 17.11 -2.49 4.24
C PRO A 102 18.28 -1.56 3.94
N VAL A 103 18.86 -1.00 5.00
CA VAL A 103 20.05 -0.16 4.92
C VAL A 103 21.18 -0.92 4.22
N LYS A 104 21.80 -0.31 3.20
CA LYS A 104 22.91 -0.82 2.37
C LYS A 104 22.61 -1.99 1.43
N THR A 105 21.60 -2.81 1.69
CA THR A 105 21.31 -4.02 0.89
C THR A 105 19.97 -3.96 0.15
N GLY A 106 19.24 -2.85 0.30
CA GLY A 106 18.00 -2.55 -0.40
C GLY A 106 18.15 -2.63 -1.91
N MET A 107 17.24 -3.34 -2.57
CA MET A 107 17.21 -3.39 -4.02
C MET A 107 16.76 -2.05 -4.63
N GLU A 108 17.37 -1.70 -5.76
CA GLU A 108 16.89 -0.59 -6.58
C GLU A 108 15.55 -0.94 -7.23
N VAL A 109 14.77 0.10 -7.55
CA VAL A 109 13.56 -0.03 -8.37
C VAL A 109 13.85 0.78 -9.64
N PRO A 110 14.27 0.12 -10.75
CA PRO A 110 14.55 0.80 -12.00
C PRO A 110 13.30 1.49 -12.57
N MET A 111 13.49 2.40 -13.53
CA MET A 111 12.37 2.99 -14.27
C MET A 111 11.62 1.91 -15.05
N HIS A 112 10.30 1.85 -14.89
CA HIS A 112 9.39 0.92 -15.54
C HIS A 112 7.98 1.51 -15.63
N GLN A 113 7.05 0.83 -16.31
CA GLN A 113 5.63 1.17 -16.40
C GLN A 113 4.80 -0.04 -15.97
N ASP A 114 3.99 0.11 -14.93
CA ASP A 114 3.19 -1.01 -14.36
C ASP A 114 2.01 -1.44 -15.23
N GLY A 115 1.51 -0.55 -16.09
CA GLY A 115 0.28 -0.75 -16.86
C GLY A 115 0.47 -1.01 -18.36
N GLU A 116 1.64 -1.48 -18.79
CA GLU A 116 1.83 -1.97 -20.17
C GLU A 116 1.17 -3.34 -20.42
#